data_AF-A0A9X2LZR9-F1
#
_entry.id   AF-A0A9X2LZR9-F1
#
_cell.length_a   1.000
_cell.length_b   1.000
_cell.length_c   1.000
_cell.angle_alpha   90.00
_cell.angle_beta   90.00
_cell.angle_gamma   90.00
#
_symmetry.space_group_name_H-M   'P 1'
#
loop_
_entity.id
_entity.type
_entity.pdbx_description
1 polymer ?
#
loop_
_entity_poly.entity_id
_entity_poly.type
_entity_poly.pdbx_seq_one_letter_code
_entity_poly.pdbx_strand_id
1 'polypeptide(L)'
;MEAQMETPNSPELFDKELCDLVLAVAPRIFAVVQECEVRPGLKDGCVAAWGIAFGEGPVHVITADGTGQMVLNPPERALRWFTRGAGEDGVTARLVWLSRSGGATFDHAEAA
;
A
#
# COMPACT_ATOMS: atom_id res chain seq x y z
N MET A 1 20.43 -19.95 40.96
CA MET A 1 20.52 -19.29 39.64
C MET A 1 19.71 -20.16 38.70
N GLU A 2 18.39 -20.01 38.81
CA GLU A 2 17.43 -20.87 38.10
C GLU A 2 17.24 -20.26 36.72
N ALA A 3 17.68 -20.98 35.69
CA ALA A 3 17.41 -20.62 34.31
C ALA A 3 15.90 -20.68 34.08
N GLN A 4 15.27 -19.53 33.83
CA GLN A 4 13.90 -19.49 33.36
C GLN A 4 13.85 -20.24 32.03
N MET A 5 13.28 -21.44 32.05
CA MET A 5 12.77 -22.10 30.85
C MET A 5 11.62 -21.23 30.35
N GLU A 6 11.88 -20.34 29.40
CA GLU A 6 10.85 -19.75 28.55
C GLU A 6 10.05 -20.90 27.95
N THR A 7 8.82 -21.09 28.44
CA THR A 7 7.89 -22.04 27.87
C THR A 7 7.62 -21.63 26.42
N PRO A 8 7.80 -22.53 25.43
CA PRO A 8 7.68 -22.21 24.00
C PRO A 8 6.24 -21.86 23.53
N ASN A 9 5.32 -21.62 24.47
CA ASN A 9 3.89 -21.35 24.23
C ASN A 9 3.41 -20.12 25.01
N SER A 10 4.28 -19.15 25.33
CA SER A 10 3.79 -17.89 25.91
C SER A 10 3.01 -17.10 24.83
N PRO A 11 1.92 -16.42 25.21
CA PRO A 11 1.14 -15.61 24.27
C PRO A 11 1.99 -14.50 23.61
N GLU A 12 2.97 -13.95 24.34
CA GLU A 12 3.87 -12.92 23.82
C GLU A 12 4.78 -13.44 22.69
N LEU A 13 5.26 -14.69 22.79
CA LEU A 13 6.04 -15.31 21.72
C LEU A 13 5.18 -15.58 20.49
N PHE A 14 3.95 -16.06 20.70
CA PHE A 14 2.99 -16.28 19.61
C PHE A 14 2.61 -14.98 18.90
N ASP A 15 2.36 -13.90 19.65
CA ASP A 15 2.05 -12.59 19.10
C ASP A 15 3.22 -12.04 18.27
N LYS A 16 4.45 -12.23 18.76
CA LYS A 16 5.66 -11.89 18.00
C LYS A 16 5.76 -12.70 16.71
N GLU A 17 5.58 -14.01 16.75
CA GLU A 17 5.61 -14.87 15.57
C GLU A 17 4.54 -14.46 14.55
N LEU A 18 3.34 -14.10 15.02
CA LEU A 18 2.26 -13.64 14.16
C LEU A 18 2.57 -12.27 13.53
N CYS A 19 3.16 -11.34 14.29
CA CYS A 19 3.64 -10.07 13.74
C CYS A 19 4.72 -10.29 12.67
N ASP A 20 5.70 -11.16 12.95
CA ASP A 20 6.77 -11.50 12.01
C ASP A 20 6.21 -12.16 10.74
N LEU A 21 5.19 -13.02 10.88
CA LEU A 21 4.47 -13.62 9.76
C LEU A 21 3.74 -12.57 8.93
N VAL A 22 2.98 -11.67 9.56
CA VAL A 22 2.26 -10.57 8.89
C VAL A 22 3.24 -9.73 8.07
N LEU A 23 4.39 -9.37 8.64
CA LEU A 23 5.44 -8.63 7.93
C LEU A 23 6.02 -9.41 6.74
N ALA A 24 6.22 -10.72 6.90
CA ALA A 24 6.74 -11.58 5.84
C ALA A 24 5.78 -11.67 4.65
N VAL A 25 4.47 -11.72 4.90
CA VAL A 25 3.43 -11.88 3.87
C VAL A 25 2.74 -10.57 3.47
N ALA A 26 3.11 -9.43 4.08
CA ALA A 26 2.48 -8.15 3.85
C ALA A 26 2.52 -7.78 2.35
N PRO A 27 1.36 -7.43 1.75
CA PRO A 27 1.35 -6.96 0.38
C PRO A 27 2.08 -5.63 0.26
N ARG A 28 2.59 -5.35 -0.94
CA ARG A 28 3.19 -4.04 -1.21
C ARG A 28 2.09 -3.04 -1.55
N ILE A 29 2.14 -1.88 -0.91
CA ILE A 29 1.19 -0.80 -1.15
C ILE A 29 1.87 0.25 -2.04
N PHE A 30 1.12 0.82 -2.98
CA PHE A 30 1.54 1.95 -3.77
C PHE A 30 0.44 3.00 -3.89
N ALA A 31 0.84 4.23 -4.19
CA ALA A 31 -0.05 5.30 -4.61
C ALA A 31 0.11 5.56 -6.10
N VAL A 32 -0.98 5.91 -6.76
CA VAL A 32 -0.96 6.59 -8.06
C VAL A 32 -1.05 8.08 -7.79
N VAL A 33 0.00 8.81 -8.13
CA VAL A 33 0.07 10.26 -8.01
C VAL A 33 -0.14 10.88 -9.38
N GLN A 34 -1.06 11.82 -9.48
CA GLN A 34 -1.20 12.70 -10.63
C GLN A 34 -0.37 13.96 -10.38
N GLU A 35 0.44 14.37 -11.34
CA GLU A 35 1.15 15.64 -11.37
C GLU A 35 0.55 16.49 -12.50
N CYS A 36 0.20 17.74 -12.22
CA CYS A 36 -0.25 18.71 -13.22
C CYS A 36 0.59 19.99 -13.13
N GLU A 37 0.79 20.66 -14.26
CA GLU A 37 1.42 21.97 -14.30
C GLU A 37 0.35 23.05 -14.11
N VAL A 38 0.36 23.72 -12.96
CA VAL A 38 -0.64 24.75 -12.62
C VAL A 38 -0.25 26.10 -13.23
N ARG A 39 1.06 26.33 -13.37
CA ARG A 39 1.69 27.49 -14.03
C ARG A 39 3.02 27.02 -14.63
N PRO A 40 3.56 27.69 -15.66
CA PRO A 40 4.89 27.36 -16.20
C PRO A 40 5.95 27.26 -15.09
N GLY A 41 6.51 26.07 -14.90
CA GLY A 41 7.53 25.78 -13.87
C GLY A 41 7.00 25.47 -12.46
N LEU A 42 5.69 25.48 -12.24
CA LEU A 42 5.05 25.11 -10.96
C LEU A 42 4.16 23.88 -11.15
N LYS A 43 4.60 22.76 -10.58
CA LYS A 43 3.85 21.52 -10.54
C LYS A 43 3.07 21.39 -9.24
N ASP A 44 1.86 20.89 -9.34
CA ASP A 44 1.07 20.40 -8.21
C ASP A 44 0.81 18.90 -8.39
N GLY A 45 0.46 18.21 -7.31
CA GLY A 45 0.17 16.80 -7.38
C GLY A 45 -0.75 16.30 -6.28
N CYS A 46 -1.55 15.29 -6.63
CA CYS A 46 -2.49 14.67 -5.72
C CYS A 46 -2.43 13.14 -5.83
N VAL A 47 -2.80 12.46 -4.74
CA VAL A 47 -3.00 11.01 -4.77
C VAL A 47 -4.35 10.74 -5.42
N ALA A 48 -4.33 10.13 -6.59
CA ALA A 48 -5.54 9.79 -7.34
C ALA A 48 -6.09 8.41 -6.95
N ALA A 49 -5.22 7.50 -6.52
CA ALA A 49 -5.59 6.15 -6.12
C ALA A 49 -4.52 5.49 -5.23
N TRP A 50 -4.95 4.44 -4.52
CA TRP A 50 -4.11 3.52 -3.77
C TRP A 50 -4.19 2.12 -4.39
N GLY A 51 -3.09 1.40 -4.35
CA GLY A 51 -3.00 0.04 -4.87
C GLY A 51 -2.32 -0.93 -3.92
N ILE A 52 -2.78 -2.17 -3.95
CA ILE A 52 -2.25 -3.30 -3.17
C ILE A 52 -1.81 -4.39 -4.14
N ALA A 53 -0.55 -4.82 -4.01
CA ALA A 53 0.05 -5.86 -4.82
C ALA A 53 0.44 -7.07 -3.95
N PHE A 54 -0.16 -8.23 -4.26
CA PHE A 54 0.12 -9.51 -3.63
C PHE A 54 1.14 -10.28 -4.47
N GLY A 55 2.43 -10.03 -4.24
CA GLY A 55 3.52 -10.65 -5.01
C GLY A 55 3.46 -10.31 -6.51
N GLU A 56 3.66 -11.30 -7.37
CA GLU A 56 3.60 -11.18 -8.84
C GLU A 56 2.16 -11.30 -9.41
N GLY A 57 1.16 -11.28 -8.52
CA GLY A 57 -0.25 -11.45 -8.86
C GLY A 57 -0.95 -10.18 -9.37
N PRO A 58 -2.27 -10.26 -9.59
CA PRO A 58 -3.08 -9.08 -9.88
C PRO A 58 -3.00 -8.07 -8.74
N VAL A 59 -3.01 -6.79 -9.09
CA VAL A 59 -3.05 -5.68 -8.16
C VAL A 59 -4.47 -5.12 -8.06
N HIS A 60 -4.87 -4.76 -6.86
CA HIS A 60 -6.14 -4.11 -6.60
C HIS A 60 -5.88 -2.62 -6.44
N VAL A 61 -6.58 -1.78 -7.19
CA VAL A 61 -6.44 -0.32 -7.13
C VAL A 61 -7.79 0.29 -6.81
N ILE A 62 -7.82 1.20 -5.84
CA ILE A 62 -9.00 1.92 -5.36
C ILE A 62 -8.71 3.41 -5.49
N THR A 63 -9.63 4.18 -6.06
CA THR A 63 -9.49 5.63 -6.16
C THR A 63 -9.42 6.26 -4.78
N ALA A 64 -8.75 7.41 -4.65
CA ALA A 64 -8.51 8.04 -3.35
C ALA A 64 -9.81 8.48 -2.64
N ASP A 65 -10.87 8.73 -3.40
CA ASP A 65 -12.22 9.01 -2.92
C ASP A 65 -13.03 7.74 -2.57
N GLY A 66 -12.48 6.55 -2.81
CA GLY A 66 -13.11 5.25 -2.56
C GLY A 66 -14.23 4.86 -3.51
N THR A 67 -14.52 5.67 -4.55
CA THR A 67 -15.68 5.47 -5.43
C THR A 67 -15.44 4.43 -6.53
N GLY A 68 -14.19 4.26 -6.96
CA GLY A 68 -13.78 3.38 -8.03
C GLY A 68 -12.83 2.30 -7.55
N GLN A 69 -13.03 1.08 -8.03
CA GLN A 69 -12.13 -0.04 -7.81
C GLN A 69 -11.81 -0.74 -9.12
N MET A 70 -10.58 -1.22 -9.26
CA MET A 70 -10.14 -1.97 -10.43
C MET A 70 -9.12 -3.04 -10.05
N VAL A 71 -9.15 -4.15 -10.77
CA VAL A 71 -8.15 -5.20 -10.68
C VAL A 71 -7.33 -5.16 -11.95
N LEU A 72 -6.01 -5.01 -11.80
CA LEU A 72 -5.09 -4.82 -12.91
C LEU A 72 -3.94 -5.81 -12.84
N ASN A 73 -3.42 -6.16 -14.00
CA ASN A 73 -2.13 -6.83 -14.12
C ASN A 73 -1.48 -6.35 -15.43
N PRO A 74 -0.28 -5.74 -15.42
CA PRO A 74 0.57 -5.33 -14.28
C PRO A 74 0.19 -3.94 -13.68
N PRO A 75 0.75 -3.50 -12.52
CA PRO A 75 0.37 -2.26 -11.84
C PRO A 75 0.51 -0.98 -12.68
N GLU A 76 1.44 -0.94 -13.63
CA GLU A 76 1.68 0.19 -14.53
C GLU A 76 0.45 0.48 -15.42
N ARG A 77 -0.44 -0.51 -15.60
CA ARG A 77 -1.70 -0.26 -16.32
C ARG A 77 -2.57 0.78 -15.63
N ALA A 78 -2.42 0.97 -14.31
CA ALA A 78 -3.15 2.01 -13.57
C ALA A 78 -2.83 3.39 -14.12
N LEU A 79 -1.57 3.65 -14.49
CA LEU A 79 -1.13 4.95 -15.00
C LEU A 79 -1.97 5.42 -16.18
N ARG A 80 -2.29 4.51 -17.12
CA ARG A 80 -3.09 4.86 -18.31
C ARG A 80 -4.51 5.29 -17.97
N TRP A 81 -5.09 4.77 -16.90
CA TRP A 81 -6.43 5.18 -16.45
C TRP A 81 -6.40 6.58 -15.86
N PHE A 82 -5.36 6.88 -15.07
CA PHE A 82 -5.21 8.17 -14.40
C PHE A 82 -4.56 9.26 -15.27
N THR A 83 -4.07 8.94 -16.47
CA THR A 83 -3.68 9.95 -17.47
C THR A 83 -4.79 10.28 -18.47
N ARG A 84 -5.80 9.42 -18.64
CA ARG A 84 -6.79 9.51 -19.74
C ARG A 84 -7.90 10.55 -19.53
N GLY A 85 -8.09 11.04 -18.30
CA GLY A 85 -9.11 12.06 -17.97
C GLY A 85 -8.62 13.51 -18.09
N ALA A 86 -7.32 13.70 -18.28
CA ALA A 86 -6.72 15.01 -18.48
C ALA A 86 -6.54 15.26 -19.97
N GLY A 87 -7.16 16.32 -20.50
CA GLY A 87 -6.93 16.77 -21.87
C GLY A 87 -5.51 17.34 -22.06
N GLU A 88 -5.40 18.32 -22.95
CA GLU A 88 -4.16 19.01 -23.39
C GLU A 88 -3.30 19.65 -22.26
N ASP A 89 -3.67 19.47 -20.97
CA ASP A 89 -3.07 20.08 -19.78
C ASP A 89 -1.82 19.37 -19.22
N GLY A 90 -1.24 18.41 -19.96
CA GLY A 90 0.07 17.83 -19.61
C GLY A 90 0.10 17.06 -18.28
N VAL A 91 -1.04 16.54 -17.80
CA VAL A 91 -1.10 15.76 -16.56
C VAL A 91 -0.35 14.44 -16.75
N THR A 92 0.60 14.19 -15.86
CA THR A 92 1.36 12.94 -15.82
C THR A 92 0.95 12.12 -14.60
N ALA A 93 1.00 10.80 -14.69
CA ALA A 93 0.74 9.92 -13.56
C ALA A 93 1.98 9.10 -13.24
N ARG A 94 2.23 8.87 -11.94
CA ARG A 94 3.39 8.11 -11.45
C ARG A 94 2.97 7.15 -10.35
N LEU A 95 3.66 6.02 -10.29
CA LEU A 95 3.51 5.05 -9.22
C LEU A 95 4.55 5.36 -8.13
N VAL A 96 4.08 5.49 -6.89
CA VAL A 96 4.93 5.66 -5.71
C VAL A 96 4.70 4.47 -4.79
N TRP A 97 5.70 3.61 -4.67
CA TRP A 97 5.64 2.46 -3.76
C TRP A 97 5.99 2.90 -2.34
N LEU A 98 5.18 2.48 -1.36
CA LEU A 98 5.56 2.62 0.04
C LEU A 98 6.71 1.66 0.35
N SER A 99 7.58 2.05 1.28
CA SER A 99 8.53 1.13 1.89
C SER A 99 7.76 -0.01 2.55
N ARG A 100 8.35 -1.22 2.55
CA ARG A 100 7.78 -2.32 3.33
C ARG A 100 7.62 -1.87 4.78
N SER A 101 6.50 -2.23 5.40
CA SER A 101 6.23 -1.96 6.80
C SER A 101 7.38 -2.52 7.65
N GLY A 102 7.93 -1.69 8.53
CA GLY A 102 9.02 -2.09 9.43
C GLY A 102 8.53 -2.69 10.76
N GLY A 103 7.22 -2.74 10.97
CA GLY A 103 6.62 -3.22 12.20
C GLY A 103 5.15 -3.57 12.01
N ALA A 104 4.69 -4.55 12.78
CA ALA A 104 3.29 -4.92 12.95
C ALA A 104 3.00 -4.93 14.45
N THR A 105 1.79 -4.54 14.82
CA THR A 105 1.32 -4.54 16.20
C THR A 105 -0.17 -4.85 16.20
N PHE A 106 -0.64 -5.52 17.24
CA PHE A 106 -2.08 -5.73 17.41
C PHE A 106 -2.73 -4.43 17.84
N ASP A 107 -3.92 -4.15 17.28
CA ASP A 107 -4.80 -3.17 17.87
C ASP A 107 -5.40 -3.74 19.17
N HIS A 108 -5.72 -2.87 20.12
CA HIS A 108 -6.37 -3.27 21.38
C HIS A 108 -7.88 -3.55 21.19
N ALA A 109 -8.42 -3.35 19.99
CA ALA A 109 -9.80 -3.68 19.66
C ALA A 109 -9.99 -5.20 19.54
N GLU A 110 -10.48 -5.83 20.62
CA GLU A 110 -10.94 -7.22 20.61
C GLU A 110 -12.28 -7.31 19.85
N ALA A 111 -12.31 -8.03 18.74
CA ALA A 111 -13.56 -8.45 18.10
C ALA A 111 -14.08 -9.69 18.84
N ALA A 112 -15.09 -9.49 19.69
CA ALA A 112 -15.78 -10.55 20.45
C ALA A 112 -16.69 -11.41 19.55
#